data_AF-A0A4R9J2T1-F1
#
_entry.id   AF-A0A4R9J2T1-F1
#
_cell.length_a   1.000
_cell.length_b   1.000
_cell.length_c   1.000
_cell.angle_alpha   90.00
_cell.angle_beta   90.00
_cell.angle_gamma   90.00
#
_symmetry.space_group_name_H-M   'P 1'
#
loop_
_entity.id
_entity.type
_entity.pdbx_description
1 polymer ?
#
loop_
_entity_poly.entity_id
_entity_poly.type
_entity_poly.pdbx_seq_one_letter_code
_entity_poly.pdbx_strand_id
1 'polypeptide(L)'
;MVVKRHITEIMLFEEASERYSHIDGELLDYNFSFNGDSFVKIDFFPWWENPKYHYAVSENLNWRAKNSRKITMTIKPIGLIKFSFEPRCLATDISFLLDDPLLWEYYDKTQLFINEQFDYLELRQKLILRYPIIENCINNYLPMNARHNPPYCLGDYPTHIYNYLVEILTEMKVSIFPKNTVSFQSNLKLVYIDEANYMIADDFIIDVPEVIFQDDDFYIEEK
;
A
#
# COMPACT_ATOMS: atom_id res chain seq x y z
N MET A 1 5.61 -29.18 31.85
CA MET A 1 5.13 -29.30 30.46
C MET A 1 4.35 -28.02 30.15
N VAL A 2 4.99 -27.03 29.52
CA VAL A 2 4.33 -25.76 29.21
C VAL A 2 3.58 -25.96 27.90
N VAL A 3 2.25 -26.09 27.97
CA VAL A 3 1.40 -25.99 26.80
C VAL A 3 1.41 -24.52 26.40
N LYS A 4 2.37 -24.11 25.56
CA LYS A 4 2.28 -22.83 24.86
C LYS A 4 1.10 -22.97 23.90
N ARG A 5 -0.05 -22.39 24.26
CA ARG A 5 -1.10 -22.14 23.27
C ARG A 5 -0.44 -21.24 22.23
N HIS A 6 -0.35 -21.69 20.99
CA HIS A 6 -0.13 -20.77 19.87
C HIS A 6 -1.38 -19.89 19.82
N ILE A 7 -1.33 -18.76 20.51
CA ILE A 7 -2.32 -17.71 20.34
C ILE A 7 -1.93 -17.07 19.01
N THR A 8 -2.65 -17.45 17.98
CA THR A 8 -2.68 -16.71 16.74
C THR A 8 -3.55 -15.48 16.98
N GLU A 9 -3.02 -14.31 16.69
CA GLU A 9 -3.81 -13.09 16.65
C GLU A 9 -4.39 -12.95 15.23
N ILE A 10 -5.72 -12.85 15.14
CA ILE A 10 -6.38 -12.44 13.89
C ILE A 10 -6.36 -10.92 13.88
N MET A 11 -5.62 -10.36 12.95
CA MET A 11 -5.42 -8.93 12.77
C MET A 11 -6.28 -8.42 11.60
N LEU A 12 -6.89 -7.25 11.79
CA LEU A 12 -7.59 -6.53 10.73
C LEU A 12 -6.59 -5.87 9.77
N PHE A 13 -6.98 -5.62 8.53
CA PHE A 13 -6.08 -5.02 7.54
C PHE A 13 -5.54 -3.65 7.95
N GLU A 14 -6.39 -2.80 8.52
CA GLU A 14 -6.01 -1.45 8.95
C GLU A 14 -4.94 -1.50 10.04
N GLU A 15 -5.09 -2.42 11.00
CA GLU A 15 -4.11 -2.65 12.05
C GLU A 15 -2.79 -3.17 11.48
N ALA A 16 -2.84 -4.08 10.52
CA ALA A 16 -1.65 -4.56 9.83
C ALA A 16 -0.96 -3.46 9.01
N SER A 17 -1.72 -2.59 8.34
CA SER A 17 -1.18 -1.45 7.60
C SER A 17 -0.45 -0.45 8.52
N GLU A 18 -0.97 -0.20 9.71
CA GLU A 18 -0.31 0.64 10.72
C GLU A 18 0.91 -0.04 11.35
N ARG A 19 0.83 -1.34 11.63
CA ARG A 19 1.88 -2.10 12.33
C ARG A 19 3.02 -2.55 11.42
N TYR A 20 2.75 -2.78 10.15
CA TYR A 20 3.63 -3.45 9.19
C TYR A 20 3.79 -2.63 7.90
N SER A 21 4.35 -1.43 8.03
CA SER A 21 4.54 -0.52 6.89
C SER A 21 5.52 -1.07 5.84
N HIS A 22 6.62 -1.70 6.28
CA HIS A 22 7.54 -2.42 5.41
C HIS A 22 8.06 -3.67 6.12
N ILE A 23 7.81 -4.83 5.54
CA ILE A 23 8.33 -6.10 6.03
C ILE A 23 9.33 -6.67 5.02
N ASP A 24 10.55 -6.94 5.50
CA ASP A 24 11.50 -7.82 4.83
C ASP A 24 11.17 -9.29 5.15
N GLY A 25 10.88 -10.08 4.12
CA GLY A 25 10.48 -11.47 4.30
C GLY A 25 10.76 -12.39 3.10
N GLU A 26 10.14 -13.55 3.15
CA GLU A 26 10.24 -14.58 2.13
C GLU A 26 8.87 -15.20 1.89
N LEU A 27 8.46 -15.27 0.63
CA LEU A 27 7.24 -15.97 0.23
C LEU A 27 7.48 -17.49 0.37
N LEU A 28 6.79 -18.11 1.32
CA LEU A 28 6.93 -19.55 1.57
C LEU A 28 6.02 -20.40 0.69
N ASP A 29 4.75 -20.02 0.63
CA ASP A 29 3.68 -20.81 0.05
C ASP A 29 2.51 -19.91 -0.30
N TYR A 30 1.76 -20.28 -1.33
CA TYR A 30 0.56 -19.57 -1.72
C TYR A 30 -0.40 -20.51 -2.44
N ASN A 31 -1.69 -20.24 -2.28
CA ASN A 31 -2.74 -20.90 -3.02
C ASN A 31 -3.75 -19.84 -3.46
N PHE A 32 -4.11 -19.85 -4.74
CA PHE A 32 -5.15 -18.96 -5.26
C PHE A 32 -6.24 -19.78 -5.93
N SER A 33 -7.46 -19.60 -5.41
CA SER A 33 -8.65 -20.20 -5.96
C SER A 33 -9.79 -19.20 -5.85
N PHE A 34 -10.43 -18.90 -6.98
CA PHE A 34 -11.64 -18.07 -6.99
C PHE A 34 -12.84 -18.76 -6.32
N ASN A 35 -12.79 -20.10 -6.17
CA ASN A 35 -13.89 -20.92 -5.63
C ASN A 35 -13.49 -21.70 -4.36
N GLY A 36 -12.37 -21.36 -3.72
CA GLY A 36 -11.85 -22.06 -2.56
C GLY A 36 -10.93 -21.19 -1.71
N ASP A 37 -10.24 -21.80 -0.76
CA ASP A 37 -9.39 -21.06 0.18
C ASP A 37 -8.17 -20.48 -0.55
N SER A 38 -8.11 -19.15 -0.63
CA SER A 38 -6.93 -18.43 -1.10
C SER A 38 -6.09 -17.98 0.09
N PHE A 39 -4.77 -18.12 0.00
CA PHE A 39 -3.85 -17.65 1.03
C PHE A 39 -2.46 -17.37 0.47
N VAL A 40 -1.71 -16.55 1.20
CA VAL A 40 -0.27 -16.35 1.04
C VAL A 40 0.39 -16.51 2.40
N LYS A 41 1.52 -17.23 2.45
CA LYS A 41 2.34 -17.38 3.65
C LYS A 41 3.68 -16.72 3.45
N ILE A 42 4.03 -15.88 4.40
CA ILE A 42 5.26 -15.10 4.39
C ILE A 42 6.01 -15.37 5.67
N ASP A 43 7.28 -15.69 5.53
CA ASP A 43 8.23 -15.74 6.64
C ASP A 43 8.98 -14.42 6.76
N PHE A 44 8.88 -13.77 7.91
CA PHE A 44 9.57 -12.51 8.15
C PHE A 44 10.12 -12.40 9.57
N PHE A 45 11.02 -11.44 9.79
CA PHE A 45 11.59 -11.17 11.11
C PHE A 45 11.13 -9.80 11.64
N PRO A 46 10.26 -9.76 12.67
CA PRO A 46 9.71 -8.52 13.23
C PRO A 46 10.71 -7.83 14.16
N TRP A 47 11.87 -7.45 13.64
CA TRP A 47 12.96 -6.90 14.45
C TRP A 47 12.57 -5.64 15.22
N TRP A 48 11.64 -4.85 14.68
CA TRP A 48 11.15 -3.61 15.27
C TRP A 48 10.32 -3.84 16.54
N GLU A 49 9.77 -5.03 16.76
CA GLU A 49 9.01 -5.33 17.99
C GLU A 49 9.93 -5.76 19.15
N ASN A 50 11.24 -5.90 18.91
CA ASN A 50 12.17 -6.33 19.95
C ASN A 50 12.40 -5.22 21.00
N PRO A 51 12.21 -5.48 22.31
CA PRO A 51 12.44 -4.47 23.34
C PRO A 51 13.87 -3.87 23.34
N LYS A 52 14.88 -4.66 22.97
CA LYS A 52 16.27 -4.18 22.86
C LYS A 52 16.48 -3.24 21.68
N TYR A 53 15.73 -3.42 20.59
CA TYR A 53 15.74 -2.47 19.47
C TYR A 53 15.20 -1.11 19.93
N HIS A 54 14.03 -1.10 20.58
CA HIS A 54 13.45 0.15 21.10
C HIS A 54 14.39 0.87 22.07
N TYR A 55 15.04 0.12 22.97
CA TYR A 55 16.06 0.67 23.87
C TYR A 55 17.27 1.23 23.11
N ALA A 56 17.81 0.51 22.14
CA ALA A 56 18.96 0.99 21.37
C ALA A 56 18.63 2.26 20.58
N VAL A 57 17.42 2.36 20.00
CA VAL A 57 16.95 3.58 19.33
C VAL A 57 16.78 4.74 20.30
N SER A 58 16.17 4.51 21.48
CA SER A 58 15.99 5.57 22.47
C SER A 58 17.32 6.10 23.02
N GLU A 59 18.32 5.23 23.14
CA GLU A 59 19.65 5.57 23.65
C GLU A 59 20.67 5.95 22.54
N ASN A 60 20.24 5.98 21.27
CA ASN A 60 21.10 6.25 20.11
C ASN A 60 22.37 5.35 20.05
N LEU A 61 22.16 4.05 20.30
CA LEU A 61 23.19 3.01 20.31
C LEU A 61 23.18 2.22 19.00
N ASN A 62 24.35 1.73 18.59
CA ASN A 62 24.46 0.79 17.48
C ASN A 62 23.89 -0.56 17.89
N TRP A 63 23.14 -1.21 17.02
CA TRP A 63 22.50 -2.49 17.31
C TRP A 63 22.58 -3.41 16.10
N ARG A 64 22.54 -4.72 16.35
CA ARG A 64 22.42 -5.75 15.31
C ARG A 64 21.54 -6.90 15.76
N ALA A 65 20.77 -7.43 14.81
CA ALA A 65 20.08 -8.70 14.97
C ALA A 65 21.06 -9.86 14.71
N LYS A 66 21.08 -10.87 15.58
CA LYS A 66 22.02 -12.00 15.52
C LYS A 66 21.36 -13.31 15.12
N ASN A 67 20.15 -13.54 15.59
CA ASN A 67 19.34 -14.72 15.30
C ASN A 67 17.94 -14.25 14.87
N SER A 68 17.73 -14.06 13.57
CA SER A 68 16.42 -13.65 13.07
C SER A 68 15.50 -14.85 12.97
N ARG A 69 14.95 -15.29 14.11
CA ARG A 69 13.88 -16.29 14.10
C ARG A 69 12.71 -15.73 13.31
N LYS A 70 12.49 -16.26 12.11
CA LYS A 70 11.35 -15.88 11.28
C LYS A 70 10.05 -16.37 11.91
N ILE A 71 9.00 -15.58 11.75
CA ILE A 71 7.61 -15.98 12.01
C ILE A 71 6.86 -16.05 10.69
N THR A 72 5.92 -16.99 10.61
CA THR A 72 5.09 -17.19 9.42
C THR A 72 3.77 -16.45 9.60
N MET A 73 3.56 -15.38 8.85
CA MET A 73 2.26 -14.73 8.69
C MET A 73 1.48 -15.39 7.56
N THR A 74 0.18 -15.59 7.76
CA THR A 74 -0.74 -16.05 6.71
C THR A 74 -1.73 -14.94 6.37
N ILE A 75 -1.77 -14.54 5.11
CA ILE A 75 -2.67 -13.53 4.57
C ILE A 75 -3.75 -14.22 3.75
N LYS A 76 -5.03 -13.97 4.05
CA LYS A 76 -6.17 -14.57 3.35
C LYS A 76 -7.08 -13.49 2.79
N PRO A 77 -7.24 -13.35 1.46
CA PRO A 77 -8.15 -12.38 0.88
C PRO A 77 -9.61 -12.76 1.12
N ILE A 78 -10.44 -11.75 1.41
CA ILE A 78 -11.90 -11.82 1.39
C ILE A 78 -12.35 -11.10 0.12
N GLY A 79 -13.08 -11.79 -0.76
CA GLY A 79 -13.49 -11.22 -2.04
C GLY A 79 -12.30 -10.93 -2.95
N LEU A 80 -11.49 -11.95 -3.28
CA LEU A 80 -10.33 -11.79 -4.15
C LEU A 80 -10.73 -11.33 -5.55
N ILE A 81 -10.20 -10.19 -5.98
CA ILE A 81 -10.50 -9.57 -7.29
C ILE A 81 -9.41 -9.88 -8.30
N LYS A 82 -8.15 -9.63 -7.92
CA LYS A 82 -6.99 -9.82 -8.78
C LYS A 82 -5.80 -10.26 -7.96
N PHE A 83 -4.98 -11.10 -8.56
CA PHE A 83 -3.67 -11.44 -8.02
C PHE A 83 -2.68 -11.59 -9.17
N SER A 84 -1.41 -11.35 -8.87
CA SER A 84 -0.27 -11.64 -9.74
C SER A 84 0.80 -12.24 -8.84
N PHE A 85 1.33 -13.42 -9.18
CA PHE A 85 2.39 -14.07 -8.41
C PHE A 85 3.31 -14.84 -9.33
N GLU A 86 4.61 -14.64 -9.15
CA GLU A 86 5.67 -15.40 -9.79
C GLU A 86 6.19 -16.49 -8.84
N PRO A 87 6.47 -17.72 -9.32
CA PRO A 87 7.01 -18.76 -8.48
C PRO A 87 8.44 -18.42 -8.04
N ARG A 88 8.61 -18.17 -6.73
CA ARG A 88 9.86 -17.84 -6.02
C ARG A 88 10.34 -16.40 -6.17
N CYS A 89 9.79 -15.52 -5.33
CA CYS A 89 10.40 -14.24 -4.99
C CYS A 89 10.90 -14.25 -3.54
N LEU A 90 12.08 -13.70 -3.31
CA LEU A 90 12.38 -13.10 -2.01
C LEU A 90 11.41 -11.91 -1.90
N ALA A 91 10.65 -11.82 -0.82
CA ALA A 91 9.68 -10.74 -0.66
C ALA A 91 10.33 -9.63 0.15
N THR A 92 11.06 -8.75 -0.53
CA THR A 92 11.84 -7.69 0.14
C THR A 92 11.03 -6.45 0.47
N ASP A 93 9.83 -6.30 -0.08
CA ASP A 93 8.96 -5.18 0.25
C ASP A 93 7.51 -5.61 0.28
N ILE A 94 7.05 -5.99 1.47
CA ILE A 94 5.65 -6.32 1.71
C ILE A 94 4.98 -5.10 2.35
N SER A 95 3.88 -4.68 1.74
CA SER A 95 3.13 -3.49 2.15
C SER A 95 1.62 -3.74 2.10
N PHE A 96 0.89 -3.15 3.04
CA PHE A 96 -0.58 -3.16 3.10
C PHE A 96 -1.09 -1.76 2.75
N LEU A 97 -1.64 -1.60 1.54
CA LEU A 97 -1.96 -0.32 0.95
C LEU A 97 -3.47 -0.14 0.79
N LEU A 98 -3.97 1.02 1.22
CA LEU A 98 -5.35 1.49 1.01
C LEU A 98 -5.46 2.43 -0.19
N ASP A 99 -4.33 2.94 -0.68
CA ASP A 99 -4.26 3.84 -1.83
C ASP A 99 -3.00 3.51 -2.63
N ASP A 100 -3.18 3.10 -3.90
CA ASP A 100 -2.11 2.74 -4.82
C ASP A 100 -2.60 2.86 -6.27
N PRO A 101 -1.75 3.25 -7.24
CA PRO A 101 -2.12 3.30 -8.66
C PRO A 101 -2.74 2.01 -9.21
N LEU A 102 -2.38 0.84 -8.66
CA LEU A 102 -2.97 -0.45 -9.01
C LEU A 102 -4.45 -0.57 -8.58
N LEU A 103 -4.86 0.13 -7.51
CA LEU A 103 -6.25 0.16 -7.05
C LEU A 103 -7.12 1.10 -7.88
N TRP A 104 -6.54 2.15 -8.45
CA TRP A 104 -7.30 3.21 -9.12
C TRP A 104 -8.05 2.76 -10.38
N GLU A 105 -7.63 1.67 -11.02
CA GLU A 105 -8.35 1.10 -12.17
C GLU A 105 -9.73 0.54 -11.80
N TYR A 106 -9.93 0.20 -10.52
CA TYR A 106 -11.18 -0.34 -9.97
C TYR A 106 -12.08 0.74 -9.36
N TYR A 107 -11.60 1.98 -9.29
CA TYR A 107 -12.36 3.07 -8.70
C TYR A 107 -13.29 3.71 -9.73
N ASP A 108 -14.42 4.20 -9.24
CA ASP A 108 -15.34 5.00 -10.06
C ASP A 108 -14.61 6.20 -10.66
N LYS A 109 -14.98 6.49 -11.92
CA LYS A 109 -14.41 7.61 -12.66
C LYS A 109 -15.34 8.81 -12.63
N THR A 110 -14.76 9.98 -12.37
CA THR A 110 -15.44 11.27 -12.35
C THR A 110 -14.87 12.19 -13.42
N GLN A 111 -15.76 12.91 -14.09
CA GLN A 111 -15.39 13.88 -15.12
C GLN A 111 -14.95 15.20 -14.51
N LEU A 112 -13.79 15.70 -14.95
CA LEU A 112 -13.28 17.00 -14.56
C LEU A 112 -13.49 18.02 -15.68
N PHE A 113 -14.35 19.00 -15.42
CA PHE A 113 -14.65 20.08 -16.37
C PHE A 113 -13.94 21.36 -15.97
N ILE A 114 -13.27 21.97 -16.94
CA ILE A 114 -12.46 23.17 -16.80
C ILE A 114 -13.12 24.31 -17.55
N ASN A 115 -13.25 25.47 -16.89
CA ASN A 115 -13.85 26.66 -17.49
C ASN A 115 -12.84 27.76 -17.84
N GLU A 116 -11.55 27.54 -17.56
CA GLU A 116 -10.50 28.54 -17.76
C GLU A 116 -9.23 27.93 -18.36
N GLN A 117 -8.42 28.77 -19.02
CA GLN A 117 -7.10 28.34 -19.47
C GLN A 117 -6.16 28.31 -18.27
N PHE A 118 -5.30 27.29 -18.22
CA PHE A 118 -4.29 27.14 -17.18
C PHE A 118 -3.00 26.54 -17.77
N ASP A 119 -1.89 26.68 -17.05
CA ASP A 119 -0.63 26.07 -17.45
C ASP A 119 -0.60 24.59 -17.04
N TYR A 120 -0.64 23.71 -18.04
CA TYR A 120 -0.61 22.27 -17.85
C TYR A 120 0.70 21.75 -17.22
N LEU A 121 1.82 22.39 -17.56
CA LEU A 121 3.13 22.00 -17.02
C LEU A 121 3.22 22.37 -15.54
N GLU A 122 2.68 23.54 -15.16
CA GLU A 122 2.60 23.96 -13.76
C GLU A 122 1.73 22.99 -12.94
N LEU A 123 0.54 22.61 -13.46
CA LEU A 123 -0.33 21.63 -12.82
C LEU A 123 0.42 20.31 -12.57
N ARG A 124 1.08 19.77 -13.61
CA ARG A 124 1.84 18.52 -13.52
C ARG A 124 2.97 18.61 -12.50
N GLN A 125 3.73 19.70 -12.50
CA GLN A 125 4.83 19.92 -11.55
C GLN A 125 4.31 19.96 -10.11
N LYS A 126 3.23 20.70 -9.83
CA LYS A 126 2.63 20.78 -8.50
C LYS A 126 2.08 19.44 -8.03
N LEU A 127 1.42 18.71 -8.92
CA LEU A 127 0.89 17.38 -8.65
C LEU A 127 2.00 16.39 -8.28
N ILE A 128 3.07 16.28 -9.09
CA ILE A 128 4.19 15.36 -8.81
C ILE A 128 4.90 15.74 -7.52
N LEU A 129 5.12 17.05 -7.30
CA LEU A 129 5.76 17.54 -6.08
C LEU A 129 4.97 17.20 -4.83
N ARG A 130 3.64 17.27 -4.88
CA ARG A 130 2.78 17.03 -3.72
C ARG A 130 2.40 15.57 -3.52
N TYR A 131 2.18 14.84 -4.61
CA TYR A 131 1.78 13.42 -4.59
C TYR A 131 2.75 12.61 -5.44
N PRO A 132 3.96 12.30 -4.94
CA PRO A 132 4.97 11.55 -5.71
C PRO A 132 4.44 10.22 -6.27
N ILE A 133 3.48 9.58 -5.60
CA ILE A 133 2.83 8.34 -6.02
C ILE A 133 2.25 8.40 -7.45
N ILE A 134 1.85 9.59 -7.91
CA ILE A 134 1.27 9.73 -9.25
C ILE A 134 2.33 9.79 -10.36
N GLU A 135 3.60 10.02 -10.04
CA GLU A 135 4.64 10.36 -11.03
C GLU A 135 4.73 9.33 -12.16
N ASN A 136 4.65 8.04 -11.79
CA ASN A 136 4.77 6.92 -12.71
C ASN A 136 3.52 6.71 -13.59
N CYS A 137 2.37 7.27 -13.21
CA CYS A 137 1.11 7.09 -13.94
C CYS A 137 0.50 8.40 -14.45
N ILE A 138 1.09 9.56 -14.13
CA ILE A 138 0.55 10.88 -14.47
C ILE A 138 0.32 11.02 -15.97
N ASN A 139 1.16 10.40 -16.80
CA ASN A 139 1.04 10.47 -18.25
C ASN A 139 -0.19 9.71 -18.79
N ASN A 140 -0.70 8.71 -18.06
CA ASN A 140 -1.90 7.97 -18.44
C ASN A 140 -3.17 8.81 -18.20
N TYR A 141 -3.14 9.69 -17.20
CA TYR A 141 -4.27 10.51 -16.79
C TYR A 141 -4.18 11.94 -17.34
N LEU A 142 -2.98 12.47 -17.48
CA LEU A 142 -2.68 13.81 -17.96
C LEU A 142 -1.69 13.79 -19.15
N PRO A 143 -2.17 13.48 -20.37
CA PRO A 143 -1.33 13.55 -21.57
C PRO A 143 -1.00 15.00 -21.96
N MET A 144 0.30 15.29 -22.18
CA MET A 144 0.86 16.63 -22.49
C MET A 144 0.27 17.36 -23.72
N ASN A 145 -0.52 16.68 -24.56
CA ASN A 145 -0.99 17.20 -25.84
C ASN A 145 -2.45 17.68 -25.83
N ALA A 146 -3.09 17.73 -24.66
CA ALA A 146 -4.47 18.17 -24.51
C ALA A 146 -4.60 19.69 -24.67
N ARG A 147 -4.62 20.18 -25.92
CA ARG A 147 -4.97 21.58 -26.21
C ARG A 147 -6.49 21.71 -26.30
N HIS A 148 -7.11 22.24 -25.25
CA HIS A 148 -8.55 22.47 -25.22
C HIS A 148 -8.86 23.94 -24.87
N ASN A 149 -9.85 24.51 -25.55
CA ASN A 149 -10.40 25.83 -25.23
C ASN A 149 -11.56 25.66 -24.24
N PRO A 150 -11.62 26.44 -23.14
CA PRO A 150 -12.74 26.36 -22.20
C PRO A 150 -14.10 26.80 -22.78
N PRO A 151 -15.22 26.24 -22.29
CA PRO A 151 -15.29 25.12 -21.34
C PRO A 151 -14.97 23.78 -22.01
N TYR A 152 -14.20 22.92 -21.35
CA TYR A 152 -13.90 21.57 -21.84
C TYR A 152 -13.85 20.54 -20.72
N CYS A 153 -14.03 19.27 -21.08
CA CYS A 153 -13.75 18.14 -20.19
C CYS A 153 -12.26 17.81 -20.28
N LEU A 154 -11.53 17.90 -19.16
CA LEU A 154 -10.12 17.51 -19.09
C LEU A 154 -9.95 16.00 -19.22
N GLY A 155 -10.90 15.22 -18.69
CA GLY A 155 -10.90 13.76 -18.76
C GLY A 155 -11.80 13.10 -17.73
N ASP A 156 -11.83 11.76 -17.78
CA ASP A 156 -12.44 10.88 -16.79
C ASP A 156 -11.35 10.35 -15.85
N TYR A 157 -11.46 10.64 -14.56
CA TYR A 157 -10.42 10.34 -13.58
C TYR A 157 -10.93 9.44 -12.46
N PRO A 158 -10.16 8.43 -12.01
CA PRO A 158 -10.41 7.78 -10.73
C PRO A 158 -10.55 8.82 -9.61
N THR A 159 -11.44 8.59 -8.65
CA THR A 159 -11.78 9.58 -7.60
C THR A 159 -10.57 10.17 -6.87
N HIS A 160 -9.55 9.38 -6.53
CA HIS A 160 -8.34 9.90 -5.86
C HIS A 160 -7.60 10.91 -6.74
N ILE A 161 -7.36 10.56 -8.01
CA ILE A 161 -6.75 11.47 -8.98
C ILE A 161 -7.62 12.70 -9.21
N TYR A 162 -8.93 12.54 -9.32
CA TYR A 162 -9.86 13.66 -9.41
C TYR A 162 -9.68 14.63 -8.23
N ASN A 163 -9.61 14.12 -7.00
CA ASN A 163 -9.43 14.94 -5.80
C ASN A 163 -8.09 15.68 -5.81
N TYR A 164 -6.98 15.01 -6.16
CA TYR A 164 -5.68 15.67 -6.30
C TYR A 164 -5.70 16.78 -7.35
N LEU A 165 -6.34 16.52 -8.50
CA LEU A 165 -6.49 17.50 -9.58
C LEU A 165 -7.29 18.71 -9.12
N VAL A 166 -8.44 18.48 -8.46
CA VAL A 166 -9.31 19.54 -7.95
C VAL A 166 -8.59 20.41 -6.93
N GLU A 167 -7.84 19.80 -6.00
CA GLU A 167 -7.06 20.54 -5.01
C GLU A 167 -6.06 21.48 -5.68
N ILE A 168 -5.18 20.95 -6.54
CA ILE A 168 -4.14 21.75 -7.20
C ILE A 168 -4.72 22.80 -8.17
N LEU A 169 -5.77 22.46 -8.93
CA LEU A 169 -6.45 23.41 -9.83
C LEU A 169 -7.10 24.56 -9.04
N THR A 170 -7.68 24.26 -7.87
CA THR A 170 -8.25 25.29 -7.00
C THR A 170 -7.15 26.22 -6.47
N GLU A 171 -5.98 25.70 -6.08
CA GLU A 171 -4.83 26.51 -5.70
C GLU A 171 -4.30 27.38 -6.84
N MET A 172 -4.34 26.85 -8.07
CA MET A 172 -4.04 27.59 -9.30
C MET A 172 -5.14 28.60 -9.68
N LYS A 173 -6.22 28.70 -8.89
CA LYS A 173 -7.38 29.56 -9.12
C LYS A 173 -8.11 29.27 -10.43
N VAL A 174 -8.09 28.02 -10.88
CA VAL A 174 -8.80 27.58 -12.09
C VAL A 174 -10.25 27.27 -11.73
N SER A 175 -11.18 27.91 -12.41
CA SER A 175 -12.61 27.62 -12.23
C SER A 175 -13.00 26.23 -12.76
N ILE A 176 -13.52 25.38 -11.87
CA ILE A 176 -14.00 24.02 -12.16
C ILE A 176 -15.52 23.90 -12.00
N PHE A 177 -16.17 23.07 -12.82
CA PHE A 177 -17.58 22.73 -12.62
C PHE A 177 -17.71 21.42 -11.82
N PRO A 178 -18.44 21.40 -10.69
CA PRO A 178 -18.77 20.15 -10.02
C PRO A 178 -19.81 19.40 -10.86
N LYS A 179 -19.46 18.19 -11.31
CA LYS A 179 -20.46 17.22 -11.78
C LYS A 179 -20.68 16.20 -10.66
N ASN A 180 -21.94 15.83 -10.45
CA ASN A 180 -22.41 14.88 -9.44
C ASN A 180 -21.33 13.86 -9.09
N THR A 181 -20.82 13.97 -7.86
CA THR A 181 -19.93 13.00 -7.25
C THR A 181 -20.61 11.64 -7.31
N VAL A 182 -20.04 10.71 -8.07
CA VAL A 182 -20.44 9.30 -7.98
C VAL A 182 -20.13 8.87 -6.56
N SER A 183 -21.08 8.21 -5.91
CA SER A 183 -20.94 7.75 -4.54
C SER A 183 -19.79 6.75 -4.46
N PHE A 184 -18.83 7.05 -3.58
CA PHE A 184 -17.73 6.19 -3.18
C PHE A 184 -18.17 4.73 -2.97
N GLN A 185 -17.74 3.82 -3.83
CA GLN A 185 -17.80 2.38 -3.57
C GLN A 185 -16.57 1.67 -4.11
N SER A 186 -15.47 1.77 -3.37
CA SER A 186 -14.39 0.81 -3.50
C SER A 186 -13.50 0.90 -2.25
N ASN A 187 -13.80 0.06 -1.25
CA ASN A 187 -12.92 -0.17 -0.09
C ASN A 187 -11.86 -1.22 -0.41
N LEU A 188 -11.33 -1.20 -1.64
CA LEU A 188 -10.40 -2.23 -2.06
C LEU A 188 -9.07 -2.06 -1.35
N LYS A 189 -8.51 -3.19 -0.97
CA LYS A 189 -7.28 -3.28 -0.23
C LYS A 189 -6.24 -3.98 -1.10
N LEU A 190 -5.02 -3.47 -1.06
CA LEU A 190 -3.89 -4.04 -1.78
C LEU A 190 -2.90 -4.61 -0.78
N VAL A 191 -2.57 -5.89 -0.94
CA VAL A 191 -1.38 -6.48 -0.35
C VAL A 191 -0.34 -6.56 -1.46
N TYR A 192 0.71 -5.76 -1.32
CA TYR A 192 1.85 -5.75 -2.23
C TYR A 192 2.96 -6.62 -1.64
N ILE A 193 3.54 -7.48 -2.45
CA ILE A 193 4.58 -8.46 -2.09
C ILE A 193 5.64 -8.38 -3.20
N ASP A 194 6.41 -7.30 -3.17
CA ASP A 194 7.43 -6.98 -4.18
C ASP A 194 6.87 -6.69 -5.60
N GLU A 195 7.72 -6.17 -6.49
CA GLU A 195 7.41 -5.60 -7.82
C GLU A 195 6.25 -6.27 -8.57
N ALA A 196 6.32 -7.59 -8.77
CA ALA A 196 5.39 -8.33 -9.61
C ALA A 196 4.30 -9.07 -8.83
N ASN A 197 4.40 -9.16 -7.49
CA ASN A 197 3.48 -9.97 -6.70
C ASN A 197 2.55 -9.14 -5.83
N TYR A 198 1.25 -9.34 -6.01
CA TYR A 198 0.25 -8.60 -5.26
C TYR A 198 -1.11 -9.28 -5.26
N MET A 199 -1.95 -8.89 -4.31
CA MET A 199 -3.36 -9.24 -4.23
C MET A 199 -4.21 -7.99 -4.05
N ILE A 200 -5.31 -7.92 -4.78
CA ILE A 200 -6.38 -6.94 -4.59
C ILE A 200 -7.64 -7.69 -4.19
N ALA A 201 -8.24 -7.27 -3.08
CA ALA A 201 -9.45 -7.89 -2.53
C ALA A 201 -10.32 -6.85 -1.81
N ASP A 202 -11.54 -7.24 -1.46
CA ASP A 202 -12.44 -6.41 -0.63
C ASP A 202 -11.88 -6.23 0.79
N ASP A 203 -11.26 -7.28 1.34
CA ASP A 203 -10.57 -7.24 2.64
C ASP A 203 -9.55 -8.37 2.77
N PHE A 204 -8.82 -8.43 3.89
CA PHE A 204 -7.92 -9.51 4.25
C PHE A 204 -8.05 -9.91 5.71
N ILE A 205 -7.92 -11.22 5.96
CA ILE A 205 -7.67 -11.78 7.29
C ILE A 205 -6.18 -12.04 7.40
N ILE A 206 -5.54 -11.46 8.41
CA ILE A 206 -4.10 -11.59 8.60
C ILE A 206 -3.87 -12.35 9.92
N ASP A 207 -3.26 -13.51 9.79
CA ASP A 207 -2.92 -14.41 10.88
C ASP A 207 -1.42 -14.23 11.17
N VAL A 208 -1.10 -13.64 12.32
CA VAL A 208 0.28 -13.45 12.78
C VAL A 208 0.46 -14.21 14.10
N PRO A 209 1.45 -15.12 14.19
CA PRO A 209 1.78 -15.79 15.44
C PRO A 209 2.37 -14.81 16.47
N GLU A 210 2.09 -15.05 17.76
CA GLU A 210 2.74 -14.32 18.85
C GLU A 210 4.28 -14.44 18.77
N VAL A 211 4.95 -13.28 18.81
CA VAL A 211 6.41 -13.20 18.76
C VAL A 211 6.96 -13.30 20.18
N ILE A 212 7.84 -14.27 20.41
CA ILE A 212 8.55 -14.42 21.68
C ILE A 212 10.04 -14.22 21.41
N PHE A 213 10.53 -13.03 21.77
CA PHE A 213 11.94 -12.68 21.69
C PHE A 213 12.77 -13.36 22.78
N GLN A 214 13.97 -13.81 22.41
CA GLN A 214 14.99 -14.29 23.33
C GLN A 214 16.09 -13.25 23.48
N ASP A 215 16.81 -13.30 24.61
CA ASP A 215 17.88 -12.34 24.89
C ASP A 215 19.00 -12.38 23.84
N ASP A 216 19.23 -13.53 23.20
CA ASP A 216 20.31 -13.71 22.23
C ASP A 216 19.94 -13.28 20.80
N ASP A 217 18.69 -12.87 20.55
CA ASP A 217 18.24 -12.46 19.21
C ASP A 217 18.84 -11.11 18.79
N PHE A 218 19.22 -10.27 19.77
CA PHE A 218 19.72 -8.91 19.58
C PHE A 218 20.89 -8.59 20.49
N TYR A 219 21.86 -7.85 19.95
CA TYR A 219 22.92 -7.23 20.74
C TYR A 219 23.14 -5.78 20.35
N ILE A 220 23.56 -5.02 21.34
CA ILE A 220 23.96 -3.62 21.20
C ILE A 220 25.47 -3.61 21.07
N GLU A 221 25.98 -2.96 20.03
CA GLU A 221 27.42 -2.83 19.81
C GLU A 221 27.94 -1.71 20.72
N GLU A 222 28.83 -2.07 21.64
CA GLU A 222 29.64 -1.08 22.34
C GLU A 222 30.54 -0.37 21.33
N LYS A 223 30.61 0.96 21.41
CA LYS A 223 31.38 1.81 20.49
C LYS A 223 32.88 1.57 20.59
#